data_AF-A0A959TGC1-F1
#
_entry.id   AF-A0A959TGC1-F1
#
_cell.length_a   1.000
_cell.length_b   1.000
_cell.length_c   1.000
_cell.angle_alpha   90.00
_cell.angle_beta   90.00
_cell.angle_gamma   90.00
#
_symmetry.space_group_name_H-M   'P 1'
#
loop_
_entity.id
_entity.type
_entity.pdbx_description
1 polymer ?
#
loop_
_entity_poly.entity_id
_entity_poly.type
_entity_poly.pdbx_seq_one_letter_code
_entity_poly.pdbx_strand_id
1 'polypeptide(L)'
;VAGDLVVDKTLHFVGAGIHPDSSSVTGVTSITTTGDTQVLTSATGSTFTGIKFMNRMQYGDGNGNDSPTGILFQRCEFVFQAHLGPFSETVIDECIFRHRLYGYDGTALVKRSIFTYYGNGTHQPIGAFTTGGLTMDHCTVIGGRVSNCANATLTNCVFSRDNAPVWQSNGVTMTNNLCVSPDLTSNTNPGATIGNVLNADPATLFVNETNDNYEVTDDIHLTPGNVGIGMATDGTNVGIYGTNSPYKPGSVPLNPHFRAATVAPATQPNGDLPVNIRVASQTH
;
A
#
# COMPACT_ATOMS: atom_id res chain seq x y z
N VAL A 1 6.71 -8.92 -24.10
CA VAL A 1 6.08 -10.25 -23.93
C VAL A 1 4.59 -10.02 -24.10
N ALA A 2 3.97 -10.63 -25.12
CA ALA A 2 2.51 -10.56 -25.28
C ALA A 2 1.89 -11.66 -24.41
N GLY A 3 0.96 -11.30 -23.52
CA GLY A 3 0.26 -12.23 -22.64
C GLY A 3 0.31 -11.83 -21.16
N ASP A 4 -0.35 -12.64 -20.34
CA ASP A 4 -0.42 -12.51 -18.90
C ASP A 4 0.86 -13.06 -18.24
N LEU A 5 1.21 -12.56 -17.05
CA LEU A 5 2.10 -13.27 -16.13
C LEU A 5 1.23 -14.12 -15.22
N VAL A 6 1.34 -15.44 -15.32
CA VAL A 6 0.54 -16.37 -14.53
C VAL A 6 1.40 -17.00 -13.45
N VAL A 7 1.03 -16.78 -12.19
CA VAL A 7 1.62 -17.41 -11.02
C VAL A 7 0.73 -18.60 -10.65
N ASP A 8 1.17 -19.81 -11.00
CA ASP A 8 0.40 -21.06 -10.89
C ASP A 8 0.95 -22.03 -9.83
N LYS A 9 1.92 -21.58 -9.03
CA LYS A 9 2.52 -22.30 -7.91
C LYS A 9 3.01 -21.33 -6.87
N THR A 10 3.24 -21.80 -5.64
CA THR A 10 3.81 -21.00 -4.58
C THR A 10 5.19 -20.48 -4.99
N LEU A 11 5.33 -19.15 -5.08
CA LEU A 11 6.56 -18.47 -5.44
C LEU A 11 6.82 -17.28 -4.51
N HIS A 12 8.10 -17.01 -4.27
CA HIS A 12 8.54 -15.90 -3.43
C HIS A 12 9.36 -14.93 -4.28
N PHE A 13 8.75 -13.81 -4.65
CA PHE A 13 9.36 -12.79 -5.48
C PHE A 13 9.97 -11.69 -4.60
N VAL A 14 11.25 -11.39 -4.84
CA VAL A 14 11.98 -10.32 -4.16
C VAL A 14 12.57 -9.40 -5.21
N GLY A 15 12.02 -8.19 -5.29
CA GLY A 15 12.52 -7.11 -6.12
C GLY A 15 13.60 -6.29 -5.42
N ALA A 16 14.14 -5.31 -6.14
CA ALA A 16 15.13 -4.36 -5.66
C ALA A 16 14.52 -3.10 -5.01
N GLY A 17 13.18 -3.02 -4.95
CA GLY A 17 12.44 -1.88 -4.43
C GLY A 17 11.66 -1.12 -5.49
N ILE A 18 10.85 -0.16 -5.02
CA ILE A 18 9.86 0.57 -5.82
C ILE A 18 10.19 2.06 -6.01
N HIS A 19 11.00 2.66 -5.13
CA HIS A 19 11.37 4.08 -5.23
C HIS A 19 12.68 4.27 -6.03
N PRO A 20 12.69 5.15 -7.05
CA PRO A 20 13.86 5.37 -7.90
C PRO A 20 15.10 5.89 -7.17
N ASP A 21 14.92 6.67 -6.11
CA ASP A 21 16.01 7.25 -5.33
C ASP A 21 16.77 6.18 -4.53
N SER A 22 16.00 5.30 -3.89
CA SER A 22 16.45 4.29 -2.95
C SER A 22 16.86 3.00 -3.64
N SER A 23 16.43 2.80 -4.89
CA SER A 23 16.88 1.75 -5.79
C SER A 23 17.76 2.29 -6.92
N SER A 24 18.34 3.49 -6.80
CA SER A 24 19.07 4.16 -7.89
C SER A 24 20.25 3.35 -8.46
N VAL A 25 20.89 2.52 -7.62
CA VAL A 25 22.01 1.65 -8.02
C VAL A 25 21.54 0.34 -8.67
N THR A 26 20.41 -0.21 -8.23
CA THR A 26 19.89 -1.51 -8.67
C THR A 26 18.77 -1.41 -9.71
N GLY A 27 18.22 -0.22 -9.93
CA GLY A 27 16.97 0.00 -10.63
C GLY A 27 15.74 -0.44 -9.82
N VAL A 28 14.58 0.07 -10.23
CA VAL A 28 13.27 -0.37 -9.71
C VAL A 28 12.91 -1.70 -10.33
N THR A 29 12.46 -2.68 -9.54
CA THR A 29 11.90 -3.92 -10.08
C THR A 29 10.45 -3.73 -10.43
N SER A 30 10.11 -3.92 -11.72
CA SER A 30 8.75 -3.79 -12.22
C SER A 30 8.30 -5.07 -12.93
N ILE A 31 7.06 -5.48 -12.70
CA ILE A 31 6.34 -6.44 -13.54
C ILE A 31 5.50 -5.64 -14.52
N THR A 32 5.74 -5.87 -15.81
CA THR A 32 5.04 -5.22 -16.91
C THR A 32 4.65 -6.26 -17.95
N THR A 33 3.35 -6.49 -18.09
CA THR A 33 2.76 -7.36 -19.12
C THR A 33 1.80 -6.59 -20.02
N THR A 34 1.50 -7.11 -21.20
CA THR A 34 0.43 -6.53 -22.04
C THR A 34 -0.96 -6.94 -21.56
N GLY A 35 -1.05 -8.05 -20.82
CA GLY A 35 -2.26 -8.47 -20.10
C GLY A 35 -2.12 -8.27 -18.60
N ASP A 36 -2.73 -9.14 -17.81
CA ASP A 36 -2.76 -9.07 -16.35
C ASP A 36 -1.61 -9.85 -15.69
N THR A 37 -1.32 -9.53 -14.44
CA THR A 37 -0.57 -10.42 -13.55
C THR A 37 -1.60 -11.23 -12.78
N GLN A 38 -1.71 -12.51 -13.09
CA GLN A 38 -2.66 -13.44 -12.49
C GLN A 38 -2.00 -14.24 -11.37
N VAL A 39 -2.61 -14.25 -10.19
CA VAL A 39 -2.22 -15.13 -9.08
C VAL A 39 -3.30 -16.17 -8.91
N LEU A 40 -3.00 -17.41 -9.27
CA LEU A 40 -3.96 -18.51 -9.26
C LEU A 40 -4.09 -19.12 -7.86
N THR A 41 -5.13 -19.92 -7.62
CA THR A 41 -5.36 -20.59 -6.32
C THR A 41 -4.19 -21.50 -5.94
N SER A 42 -3.57 -22.17 -6.92
CA SER A 42 -2.38 -22.99 -6.73
C SER A 42 -1.13 -22.21 -6.31
N ALA A 43 -1.16 -20.88 -6.38
CA ALA A 43 -0.12 -19.98 -5.88
C ALA A 43 -0.31 -19.56 -4.41
N THR A 44 -1.24 -20.19 -3.68
CA THR A 44 -1.41 -20.03 -2.22
C THR A 44 -0.05 -20.02 -1.50
N GLY A 45 0.12 -19.09 -0.56
CA GLY A 45 1.36 -18.88 0.19
C GLY A 45 2.45 -18.07 -0.52
N SER A 46 2.20 -17.57 -1.74
CA SER A 46 3.17 -16.75 -2.47
C SER A 46 3.41 -15.40 -1.81
N THR A 47 4.61 -14.86 -2.00
CA THR A 47 4.99 -13.54 -1.47
C THR A 47 5.59 -12.67 -2.56
N PHE A 48 5.31 -11.38 -2.49
CA PHE A 48 5.85 -10.35 -3.38
C PHE A 48 6.42 -9.23 -2.54
N THR A 49 7.69 -8.89 -2.73
CA THR A 49 8.35 -7.83 -1.96
C THR A 49 9.11 -6.87 -2.85
N GLY A 50 8.87 -5.57 -2.73
CA GLY A 50 9.68 -4.55 -3.44
C GLY A 50 9.47 -4.53 -4.95
N ILE A 51 8.23 -4.76 -5.40
CA ILE A 51 7.89 -4.90 -6.82
C ILE A 51 6.81 -3.88 -7.19
N LYS A 52 7.02 -3.21 -8.32
CA LYS A 52 6.04 -2.34 -8.95
C LYS A 52 5.23 -3.13 -9.99
N PHE A 53 3.92 -3.18 -9.83
CA PHE A 53 2.99 -3.76 -10.81
C PHE A 53 2.54 -2.66 -11.76
N MET A 54 3.03 -2.70 -13.01
CA MET A 54 2.76 -1.74 -14.07
C MET A 54 1.53 -2.11 -14.92
N ASN A 55 0.86 -3.20 -14.57
CA ASN A 55 -0.39 -3.66 -15.15
C ASN A 55 -1.32 -4.09 -14.01
N ARG A 56 -2.58 -4.42 -14.34
CA ARG A 56 -3.52 -4.91 -13.34
C ARG A 56 -3.02 -6.22 -12.74
N MET A 57 -3.06 -6.31 -11.42
CA MET A 57 -2.86 -7.55 -10.67
C MET A 57 -4.25 -8.10 -10.36
N GLN A 58 -4.47 -9.39 -10.61
CA GLN A 58 -5.75 -10.03 -10.30
C GLN A 58 -5.56 -11.44 -9.77
N TYR A 59 -6.51 -11.89 -8.95
CA TYR A 59 -6.62 -13.29 -8.56
C TYR A 59 -7.42 -14.08 -9.58
N GLY A 60 -6.86 -15.24 -9.93
CA GLY A 60 -7.45 -16.18 -10.88
C GLY A 60 -7.47 -15.75 -12.33
N ASP A 61 -7.88 -16.71 -13.15
CA ASP A 61 -8.21 -16.61 -14.58
C ASP A 61 -9.71 -16.95 -14.82
N GLY A 62 -10.49 -17.04 -13.73
CA GLY A 62 -11.92 -17.33 -13.69
C GLY A 62 -12.36 -17.86 -12.33
N ASN A 63 -13.67 -18.04 -12.14
CA ASN A 63 -14.33 -18.38 -10.85
C ASN A 63 -13.86 -19.68 -10.16
N GLY A 64 -13.06 -20.51 -10.84
CA GLY A 64 -12.56 -21.77 -10.29
C GLY A 64 -11.15 -21.67 -9.70
N ASN A 65 -10.51 -20.49 -9.80
CA ASN A 65 -9.08 -20.35 -9.58
C ASN A 65 -8.69 -19.00 -8.97
N ASP A 66 -9.64 -18.28 -8.41
CA ASP A 66 -9.55 -16.91 -7.88
C ASP A 66 -9.48 -16.82 -6.35
N SER A 67 -9.29 -17.95 -5.65
CA SER A 67 -9.24 -18.02 -4.19
C SER A 67 -7.86 -18.37 -3.60
N PRO A 68 -6.73 -17.75 -4.03
CA PRO A 68 -5.46 -17.97 -3.36
C PRO A 68 -5.51 -17.44 -1.91
N THR A 69 -4.89 -18.15 -0.98
CA THR A 69 -4.81 -17.75 0.43
C THR A 69 -3.38 -17.56 0.89
N GLY A 70 -3.18 -16.89 2.03
CA GLY A 70 -1.84 -16.67 2.59
C GLY A 70 -0.92 -15.85 1.68
N ILE A 71 -1.45 -14.99 0.82
CA ILE A 71 -0.65 -14.15 -0.07
C ILE A 71 -0.13 -12.93 0.69
N LEU A 72 1.15 -12.59 0.51
CA LEU A 72 1.74 -11.38 1.07
C LEU A 72 2.23 -10.46 -0.05
N PHE A 73 1.76 -9.21 -0.03
CA PHE A 73 2.40 -8.09 -0.72
C PHE A 73 3.05 -7.18 0.31
N GLN A 74 4.35 -6.96 0.19
CA GLN A 74 5.11 -6.11 1.09
C GLN A 74 5.95 -5.10 0.31
N ARG A 75 5.85 -3.80 0.61
CA ARG A 75 6.64 -2.75 -0.09
C ARG A 75 6.45 -2.81 -1.61
N CYS A 76 5.24 -3.15 -2.04
CA CYS A 76 4.87 -3.19 -3.45
C CYS A 76 4.17 -1.89 -3.86
N GLU A 77 4.20 -1.58 -5.15
CA GLU A 77 3.45 -0.47 -5.72
C GLU A 77 2.50 -0.99 -6.80
N PHE A 78 1.22 -0.67 -6.67
CA PHE A 78 0.19 -0.99 -7.65
C PHE A 78 -0.17 0.28 -8.42
N VAL A 79 0.37 0.39 -9.63
CA VAL A 79 0.11 1.53 -10.51
C VAL A 79 -1.29 1.45 -11.12
N PHE A 80 -1.76 0.22 -11.36
CA PHE A 80 -3.12 -0.09 -11.81
C PHE A 80 -3.91 -0.80 -10.71
N GLN A 81 -5.08 -1.34 -11.07
CA GLN A 81 -5.95 -2.02 -10.12
C GLN A 81 -5.30 -3.31 -9.58
N ALA A 82 -5.62 -3.62 -8.33
CA ALA A 82 -5.41 -4.90 -7.69
C ALA A 82 -6.79 -5.51 -7.42
N HIS A 83 -7.08 -6.63 -8.05
CA HIS A 83 -8.31 -7.38 -7.84
C HIS A 83 -7.99 -8.61 -7.02
N LEU A 84 -8.54 -8.68 -5.81
CA LEU A 84 -8.61 -9.93 -5.08
C LEU A 84 -9.74 -10.78 -5.66
N GLY A 85 -9.98 -11.94 -5.08
CA GLY A 85 -11.06 -12.83 -5.47
C GLY A 85 -11.84 -13.35 -4.26
N PRO A 86 -13.03 -13.91 -4.49
CA PRO A 86 -13.86 -14.45 -3.43
C PRO A 86 -13.10 -15.53 -2.65
N PHE A 87 -13.25 -15.52 -1.33
CA PHE A 87 -12.59 -16.47 -0.41
C PHE A 87 -11.05 -16.41 -0.40
N SER A 88 -10.44 -15.46 -1.10
CA SER A 88 -8.99 -15.23 -1.04
C SER A 88 -8.58 -14.58 0.28
N GLU A 89 -7.32 -14.75 0.66
CA GLU A 89 -6.74 -14.12 1.85
C GLU A 89 -5.40 -13.46 1.53
N THR A 90 -5.30 -12.18 1.85
CA THR A 90 -4.15 -11.35 1.49
C THR A 90 -3.70 -10.47 2.66
N VAL A 91 -2.40 -10.45 2.91
CA VAL A 91 -1.75 -9.43 3.73
C VAL A 91 -1.09 -8.40 2.81
N ILE A 92 -1.38 -7.13 3.04
CA ILE A 92 -0.84 -6.00 2.30
C ILE A 92 -0.13 -5.12 3.34
N ASP A 93 1.18 -4.98 3.22
CA ASP A 93 1.99 -4.30 4.24
C ASP A 93 2.98 -3.34 3.59
N GLU A 94 2.98 -2.07 4.03
CA GLU A 94 3.86 -1.03 3.48
C GLU A 94 3.72 -0.85 1.95
N CYS A 95 2.53 -1.07 1.39
CA CYS A 95 2.30 -0.96 -0.05
C CYS A 95 1.78 0.42 -0.45
N ILE A 96 1.96 0.77 -1.73
CA ILE A 96 1.38 1.98 -2.34
C ILE A 96 0.38 1.56 -3.41
N PHE A 97 -0.85 2.05 -3.32
CA PHE A 97 -1.84 1.93 -4.38
C PHE A 97 -2.00 3.30 -5.03
N ARG A 98 -1.68 3.40 -6.31
CA ARG A 98 -1.98 4.58 -7.15
C ARG A 98 -3.32 4.49 -7.86
N HIS A 99 -3.98 3.34 -7.71
CA HIS A 99 -5.31 3.09 -8.25
C HIS A 99 -6.18 2.38 -7.20
N ARG A 100 -6.84 1.28 -7.56
CA ARG A 100 -7.88 0.65 -6.74
C ARG A 100 -7.44 -0.70 -6.22
N LEU A 101 -7.71 -0.95 -4.95
CA LEU A 101 -7.81 -2.28 -4.37
C LEU A 101 -9.29 -2.68 -4.36
N TYR A 102 -9.63 -3.71 -5.13
CA TYR A 102 -10.95 -4.34 -5.11
C TYR A 102 -10.90 -5.68 -4.40
N GLY A 103 -11.69 -5.82 -3.34
CA GLY A 103 -11.77 -7.05 -2.56
C GLY A 103 -12.46 -8.19 -3.29
N TYR A 104 -13.50 -7.90 -4.08
CA TYR A 104 -14.41 -8.90 -4.67
C TYR A 104 -14.74 -10.05 -3.71
N ASP A 105 -15.11 -9.67 -2.47
CA ASP A 105 -15.44 -10.58 -1.37
C ASP A 105 -14.30 -11.52 -0.91
N GLY A 106 -13.05 -11.12 -1.17
CA GLY A 106 -11.85 -11.63 -0.50
C GLY A 106 -11.60 -10.94 0.85
N THR A 107 -10.62 -11.46 1.60
CA THR A 107 -10.17 -10.91 2.89
C THR A 107 -8.81 -10.25 2.75
N ALA A 108 -8.67 -9.02 3.25
CA ALA A 108 -7.45 -8.25 3.23
C ALA A 108 -7.12 -7.67 4.62
N LEU A 109 -5.94 -8.00 5.13
CA LEU A 109 -5.30 -7.26 6.22
C LEU A 109 -4.33 -6.25 5.62
N VAL A 110 -4.65 -4.97 5.72
CA VAL A 110 -3.88 -3.87 5.15
C VAL A 110 -3.22 -3.08 6.27
N LYS A 111 -1.89 -2.99 6.25
CA LYS A 111 -1.12 -2.28 7.26
C LYS A 111 -0.18 -1.27 6.62
N ARG A 112 -0.03 -0.09 7.24
CA ARG A 112 0.98 0.92 6.87
C ARG A 112 1.02 1.24 5.38
N SER A 113 -0.13 1.16 4.71
CA SER A 113 -0.20 1.29 3.26
C SER A 113 -0.77 2.65 2.88
N ILE A 114 -0.31 3.15 1.74
CA ILE A 114 -0.71 4.42 1.18
C ILE A 114 -1.70 4.15 0.05
N PHE A 115 -2.84 4.81 0.12
CA PHE A 115 -3.82 4.81 -0.95
C PHE A 115 -3.94 6.21 -1.51
N THR A 116 -3.52 6.37 -2.75
CA THR A 116 -3.67 7.61 -3.52
C THR A 116 -4.40 7.25 -4.82
N TYR A 117 -5.42 8.02 -5.19
CA TYR A 117 -6.06 7.84 -6.49
C TYR A 117 -6.58 9.19 -6.97
N TYR A 118 -5.86 9.74 -7.95
CA TYR A 118 -6.15 11.03 -8.56
C TYR A 118 -7.34 10.96 -9.54
N GLY A 119 -8.23 11.97 -9.52
CA GLY A 119 -9.39 12.09 -10.41
C GLY A 119 -10.38 13.17 -9.95
N ASN A 120 -11.66 13.10 -10.36
CA ASN A 120 -12.73 13.97 -9.87
C ASN A 120 -13.89 13.21 -9.17
N GLY A 121 -14.25 13.68 -7.97
CA GLY A 121 -15.56 13.53 -7.31
C GLY A 121 -15.90 12.21 -6.61
N THR A 122 -15.41 11.06 -7.10
CA THR A 122 -15.81 9.73 -6.57
C THR A 122 -14.64 8.78 -6.32
N HIS A 123 -13.53 9.29 -5.76
CA HIS A 123 -12.33 8.49 -5.49
C HIS A 123 -12.57 7.38 -4.49
N GLN A 124 -12.55 6.14 -5.00
CA GLN A 124 -12.72 4.91 -4.23
C GLN A 124 -11.48 4.05 -4.42
N PRO A 125 -10.30 4.43 -3.87
CA PRO A 125 -9.10 3.60 -3.97
C PRO A 125 -9.26 2.25 -3.29
N ILE A 126 -10.28 2.07 -2.44
CA ILE A 126 -10.55 0.82 -1.74
C ILE A 126 -12.04 0.51 -1.88
N GLY A 127 -12.37 -0.71 -2.33
CA GLY A 127 -13.75 -1.15 -2.31
C GLY A 127 -14.02 -2.61 -2.64
N ALA A 128 -15.30 -2.95 -2.83
CA ALA A 128 -15.78 -4.29 -3.16
C ALA A 128 -15.50 -5.37 -2.09
N PHE A 129 -15.49 -4.99 -0.82
CA PHE A 129 -15.49 -5.90 0.33
C PHE A 129 -16.93 -6.01 0.85
N THR A 130 -17.85 -6.48 0.02
CA THR A 130 -19.30 -6.31 0.27
C THR A 130 -19.85 -7.24 1.35
N THR A 131 -19.13 -8.33 1.61
CA THR A 131 -19.46 -9.33 2.63
C THR A 131 -18.64 -9.19 3.92
N GLY A 132 -17.73 -8.23 4.00
CA GLY A 132 -16.71 -8.17 5.05
C GLY A 132 -15.30 -8.31 4.51
N GLY A 133 -14.36 -8.58 5.41
CA GLY A 133 -13.01 -9.02 5.04
C GLY A 133 -11.95 -7.92 4.97
N LEU A 134 -12.31 -6.64 5.04
CA LEU A 134 -11.32 -5.55 5.07
C LEU A 134 -10.94 -5.17 6.52
N THR A 135 -9.66 -5.30 6.84
CA THR A 135 -9.06 -4.69 8.04
C THR A 135 -7.95 -3.74 7.62
N MET A 136 -8.00 -2.49 8.08
CA MET A 136 -6.97 -1.48 7.88
C MET A 136 -6.41 -1.05 9.23
N ASP A 137 -5.08 -1.03 9.34
CA ASP A 137 -4.37 -0.54 10.53
C ASP A 137 -3.19 0.34 10.14
N HIS A 138 -3.11 1.54 10.71
CA HIS A 138 -2.04 2.51 10.44
C HIS A 138 -1.88 2.86 8.95
N CYS A 139 -2.95 2.88 8.17
CA CYS A 139 -2.93 3.29 6.76
C CYS A 139 -3.15 4.80 6.57
N THR A 140 -2.71 5.33 5.43
CA THR A 140 -2.99 6.71 5.00
C THR A 140 -3.74 6.69 3.67
N VAL A 141 -4.90 7.33 3.63
CA VAL A 141 -5.73 7.46 2.42
C VAL A 141 -5.79 8.95 2.04
N ILE A 142 -5.17 9.27 0.90
CA ILE A 142 -5.00 10.63 0.41
C ILE A 142 -6.09 10.93 -0.63
N GLY A 143 -6.93 11.94 -0.37
CA GLY A 143 -8.04 12.40 -1.22
C GLY A 143 -9.15 11.37 -1.48
N GLY A 144 -8.94 10.12 -1.10
CA GLY A 144 -9.78 8.96 -1.38
C GLY A 144 -10.72 8.58 -0.24
N ARG A 145 -11.56 7.58 -0.52
CA ARG A 145 -12.50 7.02 0.45
C ARG A 145 -12.53 5.49 0.38
N VAL A 146 -12.92 4.85 1.48
CA VAL A 146 -13.29 3.43 1.54
C VAL A 146 -14.75 3.31 1.10
N SER A 147 -15.06 2.42 0.15
CA SER A 147 -16.42 2.29 -0.38
C SER A 147 -16.87 0.86 -0.57
N ASN A 148 -18.15 0.56 -0.31
CA ASN A 148 -18.69 -0.79 -0.48
C ASN A 148 -17.89 -1.84 0.31
N CYS A 149 -17.53 -1.50 1.54
CA CYS A 149 -16.75 -2.34 2.45
C CYS A 149 -17.57 -2.63 3.71
N ALA A 150 -18.58 -3.49 3.58
CA ALA A 150 -19.43 -3.82 4.72
C ALA A 150 -18.62 -4.46 5.84
N ASN A 151 -18.96 -4.18 7.11
CA ASN A 151 -18.29 -4.76 8.28
C ASN A 151 -16.75 -4.59 8.32
N ALA A 152 -16.20 -3.62 7.59
CA ALA A 152 -14.76 -3.36 7.60
C ALA A 152 -14.30 -2.81 8.95
N THR A 153 -13.04 -3.05 9.30
CA THR A 153 -12.41 -2.47 10.50
C THR A 153 -11.33 -1.49 10.07
N LEU A 154 -11.48 -0.22 10.43
CA LEU A 154 -10.56 0.86 10.09
C LEU A 154 -9.99 1.45 11.37
N THR A 155 -8.71 1.22 11.64
CA THR A 155 -8.07 1.59 12.91
C THR A 155 -6.79 2.38 12.70
N ASN A 156 -6.57 3.42 13.50
CA ASN A 156 -5.33 4.21 13.49
C ASN A 156 -4.99 4.82 12.11
N CYS A 157 -5.99 5.02 11.23
CA CYS A 157 -5.77 5.52 9.88
C CYS A 157 -5.85 7.05 9.80
N VAL A 158 -5.23 7.61 8.76
CA VAL A 158 -5.37 9.01 8.36
C VAL A 158 -6.14 9.11 7.05
N PHE A 159 -7.14 10.00 7.00
CA PHE A 159 -7.91 10.32 5.80
C PHE A 159 -7.83 11.81 5.50
N SER A 160 -7.16 12.20 4.41
CA SER A 160 -7.03 13.62 4.02
C SER A 160 -8.26 14.18 3.30
N ARG A 161 -9.20 13.31 2.91
CA ARG A 161 -10.41 13.71 2.20
C ARG A 161 -11.27 14.66 3.03
N ASP A 162 -11.75 15.72 2.38
CA ASP A 162 -12.62 16.77 2.96
C ASP A 162 -14.11 16.37 3.09
N ASN A 163 -14.56 15.37 2.34
CA ASN A 163 -15.84 14.69 2.55
C ASN A 163 -15.68 13.34 3.27
N ALA A 164 -16.81 12.79 3.73
CA ALA A 164 -16.86 11.54 4.47
C ALA A 164 -15.93 10.46 3.86
N PRO A 165 -14.93 9.94 4.62
CA PRO A 165 -13.94 9.00 4.11
C PRO A 165 -14.48 7.59 3.94
N VAL A 166 -15.70 7.31 4.42
CA VAL A 166 -16.36 6.01 4.28
C VAL A 166 -17.73 6.17 3.65
N TRP A 167 -18.01 5.37 2.63
CA TRP A 167 -19.27 5.43 1.88
C TRP A 167 -19.84 4.04 1.59
N GLN A 168 -21.16 3.86 1.68
CA GLN A 168 -21.84 2.58 1.42
C GLN A 168 -21.21 1.37 2.13
N SER A 169 -20.78 1.54 3.38
CA SER A 169 -20.00 0.53 4.10
C SER A 169 -20.66 0.18 5.44
N ASN A 170 -21.89 -0.35 5.36
CA ASN A 170 -22.70 -0.67 6.55
C ASN A 170 -21.99 -1.64 7.50
N GLY A 171 -22.12 -1.40 8.79
CA GLY A 171 -21.47 -2.21 9.83
C GLY A 171 -19.98 -1.92 10.02
N VAL A 172 -19.40 -0.95 9.31
CA VAL A 172 -17.99 -0.55 9.50
C VAL A 172 -17.72 -0.17 10.96
N THR A 173 -16.56 -0.60 11.45
CA THR A 173 -16.00 -0.18 12.73
C THR A 173 -14.85 0.78 12.48
N MET A 174 -14.92 1.97 13.06
CA MET A 174 -13.89 3.01 12.91
C MET A 174 -13.33 3.39 14.28
N THR A 175 -12.04 3.16 14.52
CA THR A 175 -11.40 3.44 15.82
C THR A 175 -10.13 4.26 15.66
N ASN A 176 -10.01 5.36 16.41
CA ASN A 176 -8.83 6.24 16.45
C ASN A 176 -8.33 6.65 15.06
N ASN A 177 -9.24 7.00 14.14
CA ASN A 177 -8.87 7.56 12.84
C ASN A 177 -8.84 9.09 12.88
N LEU A 178 -7.89 9.68 12.17
CA LEU A 178 -7.80 11.13 11.96
C LEU A 178 -8.37 11.49 10.58
N CYS A 179 -9.40 12.32 10.56
CA CYS A 179 -10.13 12.68 9.35
C CYS A 179 -10.16 14.20 9.18
N VAL A 180 -9.86 14.67 7.96
CA VAL A 180 -10.07 16.07 7.57
C VAL A 180 -11.56 16.40 7.51
N SER A 181 -12.38 15.48 6.99
CA SER A 181 -13.81 15.69 6.85
C SER A 181 -14.54 15.99 8.17
N PRO A 182 -15.62 16.80 8.14
CA PRO A 182 -16.54 16.94 9.27
C PRO A 182 -17.38 15.69 9.56
N ASP A 183 -17.48 14.76 8.61
CA ASP A 183 -18.29 13.55 8.73
C ASP A 183 -17.42 12.29 8.66
N LEU A 184 -17.71 11.27 9.47
CA LEU A 184 -17.03 9.96 9.36
C LEU A 184 -17.52 9.15 8.16
N THR A 185 -18.81 9.23 7.89
CA THR A 185 -19.46 8.32 6.93
C THR A 185 -20.55 9.03 6.13
N SER A 186 -20.83 8.53 4.93
CA SER A 186 -21.96 8.96 4.10
C SER A 186 -22.66 7.72 3.53
N ASN A 187 -24.00 7.73 3.50
CA ASN A 187 -24.81 6.58 3.08
C ASN A 187 -24.35 5.26 3.74
N THR A 188 -24.06 5.32 5.04
CA THR A 188 -23.47 4.23 5.81
C THR A 188 -24.08 4.25 7.20
N ASN A 189 -24.53 3.11 7.68
CA ASN A 189 -24.85 2.89 9.09
C ASN A 189 -23.64 2.23 9.76
N PRO A 190 -22.78 2.97 10.48
CA PRO A 190 -21.60 2.38 11.11
C PRO A 190 -22.00 1.42 12.24
N GLY A 191 -21.23 0.36 12.42
CA GLY A 191 -21.41 -0.58 13.53
C GLY A 191 -20.90 0.00 14.85
N ALA A 192 -19.71 0.63 14.82
CA ALA A 192 -19.13 1.32 15.96
C ALA A 192 -18.17 2.43 15.51
N THR A 193 -18.15 3.55 16.24
CA THR A 193 -17.20 4.65 16.04
C THR A 193 -16.65 5.11 17.38
N ILE A 194 -15.34 4.99 17.60
CA ILE A 194 -14.71 5.29 18.90
C ILE A 194 -13.42 6.07 18.66
N GLY A 195 -13.22 7.16 19.40
CA GLY A 195 -11.94 7.90 19.44
C GLY A 195 -11.49 8.53 18.11
N ASN A 196 -12.35 8.57 17.07
CA ASN A 196 -12.00 9.23 15.81
C ASN A 196 -12.03 10.76 15.97
N VAL A 197 -11.11 11.44 15.30
CA VAL A 197 -11.02 12.90 15.24
C VAL A 197 -11.46 13.38 13.87
N LEU A 198 -12.33 14.38 13.84
CA LEU A 198 -12.89 15.00 12.65
C LEU A 198 -12.45 16.46 12.56
N ASN A 199 -12.59 17.07 11.38
CA ASN A 199 -12.17 18.46 11.13
C ASN A 199 -10.67 18.70 11.39
N ALA A 200 -9.83 17.71 11.10
CA ALA A 200 -8.39 17.96 11.05
C ALA A 200 -8.10 19.01 9.97
N ASP A 201 -7.27 20.01 10.28
CA ASP A 201 -6.93 21.06 9.32
C ASP A 201 -6.08 20.46 8.18
N PRO A 202 -6.57 20.47 6.92
CA PRO A 202 -5.83 19.89 5.81
C PRO A 202 -4.49 20.60 5.56
N ALA A 203 -4.40 21.91 5.85
CA ALA A 203 -3.17 22.68 5.63
C ALA A 203 -2.03 22.32 6.59
N THR A 204 -2.37 21.66 7.70
CA THR A 204 -1.41 21.26 8.74
C THR A 204 -1.47 19.76 9.03
N LEU A 205 -2.03 18.97 8.11
CA LEU A 205 -2.12 17.53 8.28
C LEU A 205 -0.74 16.87 8.18
N PHE A 206 -0.04 17.11 7.07
CA PHE A 206 1.25 16.52 6.74
C PHE A 206 2.39 17.55 6.65
N VAL A 207 3.63 17.11 6.85
CA VAL A 207 4.82 17.97 6.71
C VAL A 207 4.96 18.50 5.29
N ASN A 208 4.75 17.64 4.28
CA ASN A 208 4.74 18.04 2.87
C ASN A 208 3.90 17.07 2.02
N GLU A 209 2.63 17.42 1.82
CA GLU A 209 1.72 16.88 0.81
C GLU A 209 0.62 17.95 0.61
N THR A 210 0.38 18.40 -0.62
CA THR A 210 -0.45 19.60 -0.88
C THR A 210 -1.40 19.50 -2.06
N ASN A 211 -1.48 18.34 -2.71
CA ASN A 211 -2.18 18.19 -4.00
C ASN A 211 -3.10 16.96 -4.06
N ASP A 212 -3.31 16.27 -2.94
CA ASP A 212 -4.06 15.03 -2.79
C ASP A 212 -3.55 13.89 -3.69
N ASN A 213 -2.25 13.89 -4.01
CA ASN A 213 -1.63 12.87 -4.84
C ASN A 213 -0.25 12.49 -4.30
N TYR A 214 -0.13 11.34 -3.66
CA TYR A 214 1.16 10.90 -3.12
C TYR A 214 2.27 10.87 -4.17
N GLU A 215 3.31 11.67 -3.97
CA GLU A 215 4.58 11.63 -4.66
C GLU A 215 5.68 11.03 -3.77
N VAL A 216 6.70 10.45 -4.40
CA VAL A 216 7.84 9.86 -3.65
C VAL A 216 8.65 10.90 -2.89
N THR A 217 8.46 12.18 -3.20
CA THR A 217 9.08 13.34 -2.53
C THR A 217 8.25 13.86 -1.36
N ASP A 218 7.04 13.34 -1.15
CA ASP A 218 6.16 13.80 -0.09
C ASP A 218 6.63 13.32 1.27
N ASP A 219 6.42 14.17 2.27
CA ASP A 219 6.60 13.86 3.66
C ASP A 219 5.25 13.82 4.37
N ILE A 220 4.66 12.63 4.41
CA ILE A 220 3.36 12.36 5.03
C ILE A 220 3.47 12.01 6.53
N HIS A 221 4.55 12.41 7.21
CA HIS A 221 4.52 12.52 8.66
C HIS A 221 3.52 13.59 9.07
N LEU A 222 2.86 13.39 10.22
CA LEU A 222 2.02 14.42 10.82
C LEU A 222 2.86 15.65 11.19
N THR A 223 2.31 16.86 11.00
CA THR A 223 3.01 18.08 11.43
C THR A 223 3.17 18.12 12.95
N PRO A 224 4.19 18.84 13.48
CA PRO A 224 4.35 19.02 14.92
C PRO A 224 3.10 19.63 15.58
N GLY A 225 2.64 19.02 16.67
CA GLY A 225 1.45 19.48 17.41
C GLY A 225 0.12 19.01 16.81
N ASN A 226 0.14 18.24 15.73
CA ASN A 226 -1.06 17.64 15.17
C ASN A 226 -1.75 16.71 16.19
N VAL A 227 -3.08 16.75 16.23
CA VAL A 227 -3.91 15.96 17.16
C VAL A 227 -3.79 14.45 16.99
N GLY A 228 -3.32 13.98 15.82
CA GLY A 228 -3.03 12.57 15.57
C GLY A 228 -1.77 12.03 16.25
N ILE A 229 -0.98 12.88 16.91
CA ILE A 229 0.22 12.46 17.65
C ILE A 229 -0.20 11.75 18.94
N GLY A 230 0.29 10.52 19.15
CA GLY A 230 -0.05 9.68 20.32
C GLY A 230 -1.51 9.18 20.37
N MET A 231 -2.26 9.35 19.29
CA MET A 231 -3.70 9.05 19.22
C MET A 231 -3.98 7.55 18.94
N ALA A 232 -3.02 6.80 18.41
CA ALA A 232 -3.23 5.41 18.07
C ALA A 232 -3.48 4.54 19.30
N THR A 233 -4.16 3.41 19.10
CA THR A 233 -4.54 2.46 20.16
C THR A 233 -3.34 1.81 20.87
N ASP A 234 -2.16 1.82 20.26
CA ASP A 234 -0.87 1.39 20.80
C ASP A 234 -0.03 2.55 21.36
N GLY A 235 -0.59 3.75 21.44
CA GLY A 235 0.05 4.95 22.01
C GLY A 235 1.01 5.67 21.07
N THR A 236 1.15 5.21 19.83
CA THR A 236 1.91 5.89 18.78
C THR A 236 1.03 6.90 18.01
N ASN A 237 1.59 7.52 16.98
CA ASN A 237 0.82 8.41 16.11
C ASN A 237 -0.14 7.60 15.23
N VAL A 238 -1.15 8.22 14.63
CA VAL A 238 -1.91 7.57 13.55
C VAL A 238 -1.16 7.62 12.22
N GLY A 239 -1.56 6.78 11.27
CA GLY A 239 -0.97 6.71 9.92
C GLY A 239 0.31 5.87 9.85
N ILE A 240 0.90 5.83 8.66
CA ILE A 240 1.91 4.81 8.31
C ILE A 240 3.22 4.88 9.12
N TYR A 241 3.56 6.04 9.67
CA TYR A 241 4.77 6.25 10.48
C TYR A 241 4.54 6.07 11.97
N GLY A 242 3.29 5.94 12.39
CA GLY A 242 2.91 5.95 13.80
C GLY A 242 2.76 4.55 14.37
N THR A 243 3.79 3.71 14.36
CA THR A 243 3.73 2.37 14.97
C THR A 243 5.12 1.88 15.34
N ASN A 244 5.22 0.80 16.12
CA ASN A 244 6.50 0.20 16.54
C ASN A 244 7.33 -0.38 15.38
N SER A 245 6.73 -0.55 14.21
CA SER A 245 7.42 -0.93 12.96
C SER A 245 6.92 -0.03 11.84
N PRO A 246 7.33 1.25 11.79
CA PRO A 246 6.77 2.24 10.86
C PRO A 246 7.06 1.91 9.40
N TYR A 247 6.30 2.52 8.49
CA TYR A 247 6.60 2.46 7.06
C TYR A 247 8.03 2.89 6.80
N LYS A 248 8.77 2.03 6.10
CA LYS A 248 10.15 2.30 5.75
C LYS A 248 10.26 3.31 4.60
N PRO A 249 10.88 4.50 4.82
CA PRO A 249 11.16 5.43 3.72
C PRO A 249 11.94 4.76 2.58
N GLY A 250 11.53 5.05 1.35
CA GLY A 250 12.10 4.43 0.14
C GLY A 250 11.55 3.04 -0.20
N SER A 251 10.80 2.39 0.70
CA SER A 251 10.21 1.06 0.47
C SER A 251 11.21 0.01 -0.04
N VAL A 252 12.47 0.10 0.39
CA VAL A 252 13.50 -0.86 -0.01
C VAL A 252 13.29 -2.16 0.76
N PRO A 253 13.28 -3.34 0.10
CA PRO A 253 13.12 -4.62 0.77
C PRO A 253 14.26 -4.92 1.74
N LEU A 254 14.08 -5.93 2.59
CA LEU A 254 15.05 -6.27 3.65
C LEU A 254 16.31 -6.99 3.14
N ASN A 255 16.35 -7.38 1.87
CA ASN A 255 17.53 -8.02 1.28
C ASN A 255 18.73 -7.05 1.24
N PRO A 256 19.97 -7.58 1.31
CA PRO A 256 21.16 -6.77 1.06
C PRO A 256 21.04 -6.07 -0.31
N HIS A 257 21.33 -4.77 -0.33
CA HIS A 257 21.22 -3.94 -1.53
C HIS A 257 22.55 -3.21 -1.77
N PHE A 258 22.85 -2.96 -3.04
CA PHE A 258 23.95 -2.09 -3.43
C PHE A 258 23.57 -0.64 -3.11
N ARG A 259 24.39 0.02 -2.30
CA ARG A 259 24.29 1.46 -1.97
C ARG A 259 25.14 2.33 -2.89
N ALA A 260 26.21 1.76 -3.42
CA ALA A 260 27.08 2.43 -4.37
C ALA A 260 27.81 1.37 -5.20
N ALA A 261 27.98 1.66 -6.47
CA ALA A 261 28.87 0.92 -7.36
C ALA A 261 29.70 1.94 -8.15
N THR A 262 31.02 1.87 -8.00
CA THR A 262 31.96 2.66 -8.79
C THR A 262 32.80 1.68 -9.58
N VAL A 263 32.65 1.72 -10.90
CA VAL A 263 33.43 0.92 -11.84
C VAL A 263 34.31 1.90 -12.61
N ALA A 264 35.62 1.68 -12.62
CA ALA A 264 36.53 2.51 -13.38
C ALA A 264 36.21 2.44 -14.89
N PRO A 265 36.46 3.51 -15.67
CA PRO A 265 36.13 3.53 -17.09
C PRO A 265 37.03 2.63 -17.95
N ALA A 266 38.14 2.14 -17.40
CA ALA A 266 39.09 1.28 -18.09
C ALA A 266 39.85 0.36 -17.12
N THR A 267 40.42 -0.71 -17.67
CA THR A 267 41.36 -1.57 -16.95
C THR A 267 42.68 -0.85 -16.66
N GLN A 268 43.31 -1.24 -15.57
CA GLN A 268 44.68 -0.87 -15.25
C GLN A 268 45.66 -1.61 -16.19
N PRO A 269 46.93 -1.15 -16.31
CA PRO A 269 47.93 -1.78 -17.17
C PRO A 269 48.21 -3.26 -16.89
N ASN A 270 47.88 -3.75 -15.70
CA ASN A 270 47.99 -5.15 -15.30
C ASN A 270 46.78 -6.01 -15.74
N GLY A 271 45.75 -5.41 -16.35
CA GLY A 271 44.54 -6.07 -16.80
C GLY A 271 43.36 -6.00 -15.83
N ASP A 272 43.54 -5.48 -14.61
CA ASP A 272 42.46 -5.43 -13.61
C ASP A 272 41.49 -4.28 -13.87
N LEU A 273 40.19 -4.48 -13.66
CA LEU A 273 39.20 -3.41 -13.66
C LEU A 273 38.89 -3.01 -12.20
N PRO A 274 39.26 -1.80 -11.75
CA PRO A 274 38.92 -1.36 -10.40
C PRO A 274 37.40 -1.23 -10.24
N VAL A 275 36.87 -1.96 -9.27
CA VAL A 275 35.46 -1.96 -8.90
C VAL A 275 35.35 -1.79 -7.40
N ASN A 276 34.56 -0.81 -6.96
CA ASN A 276 34.22 -0.61 -5.56
C ASN A 276 32.69 -0.68 -5.40
N ILE A 277 32.21 -1.67 -4.67
CA ILE A 277 30.78 -1.88 -4.42
C ILE A 277 30.55 -1.81 -2.93
N ARG A 278 29.62 -0.94 -2.51
CA ARG A 278 29.14 -0.90 -1.12
C ARG A 278 27.79 -1.59 -1.04
N VAL A 279 27.71 -2.63 -0.22
CA VAL A 279 26.46 -3.33 0.12
C VAL A 279 26.07 -2.97 1.54
N ALA A 280 24.77 -2.87 1.81
CA ALA A 280 24.26 -2.88 3.18
C ALA A 280 23.04 -3.78 3.30
N SER A 281 22.92 -4.48 4.42
CA SER A 281 21.64 -5.04 4.85
C SER A 281 20.69 -3.90 5.20
N GLN A 282 19.40 -4.15 5.02
CA GLN A 282 18.36 -3.19 5.31
C GLN A 282 17.77 -3.50 6.67
N THR A 283 17.81 -2.54 7.59
CA THR A 283 17.08 -2.64 8.87
C THR A 283 15.60 -2.32 8.63
N HIS A 284 14.74 -2.83 9.52
CA HIS A 284 13.44 -2.21 9.72
C HIS A 284 13.62 -0.79 10.24
#